data_AF-A0A3M8CMT9-F1
#
_entry.id   AF-A0A3M8CMT9-F1
#
_cell.length_a   1.000
_cell.length_b   1.000
_cell.length_c   1.000
_cell.angle_alpha   90.00
_cell.angle_beta   90.00
_cell.angle_gamma   90.00
#
_symmetry.space_group_name_H-M   'P 1'
#
loop_
_entity.id
_entity.type
_entity.pdbx_description
1 polymer ?
#
loop_
_entity_poly.entity_id
_entity_poly.type
_entity_poly.pdbx_seq_one_letter_code
_entity_poly.pdbx_strand_id
1 'polypeptide(L)' 'MSMFETEILSMTDITALNKMKEEIKDTVTSAALNWQSRMEIYQKVQMIVSRIEYLEKHSMTS' A
#
# COMPACT_ATOMS: atom_id res chain seq x y z
N MET A 1 -5.25 -15.14 1.27
CA MET A 1 -5.40 -13.78 0.72
C MET A 1 -6.13 -12.94 1.76
N SER A 2 -5.54 -11.84 2.22
CA SER A 2 -6.17 -10.99 3.25
C SER A 2 -7.22 -10.06 2.64
N MET A 3 -8.18 -9.55 3.43
CA MET A 3 -9.18 -8.60 2.93
C MET A 3 -8.53 -7.32 2.36
N PHE A 4 -7.46 -6.85 3.01
CA PHE A 4 -6.64 -5.74 2.54
C PHE A 4 -5.99 -6.03 1.17
N GLU A 5 -5.42 -7.22 1.00
CA GLU A 5 -4.81 -7.63 -0.27
C GLU A 5 -5.80 -7.60 -1.44
N THR A 6 -7.01 -8.12 -1.22
CA THR A 6 -8.07 -8.11 -2.23
C THR A 6 -8.48 -6.68 -2.59
N GLU A 7 -8.61 -5.80 -1.61
CA GLU A 7 -8.91 -4.38 -1.82
C GLU A 7 -7.84 -3.70 -2.68
N ILE A 8 -6.56 -3.82 -2.32
CA ILE A 8 -5.44 -3.22 -3.07
C ILE A 8 -5.40 -3.73 -4.51
N LEU A 9 -5.54 -5.04 -4.72
CA LEU A 9 -5.50 -5.63 -6.06
C LEU A 9 -6.69 -5.20 -6.93
N SER A 10 -7.85 -4.91 -6.34
CA SER A 10 -9.03 -4.41 -7.06
C SER A 10 -8.95 -2.93 -7.42
N MET A 11 -8.11 -2.15 -6.73
CA MET A 11 -8.00 -0.71 -6.91
C MET A 11 -7.21 -0.37 -8.18
N THR A 12 -7.69 0.63 -8.93
CA THR A 12 -7.09 1.11 -10.18
C THR A 12 -6.73 2.59 -10.14
N ASP A 13 -7.20 3.32 -9.13
CA ASP A 13 -6.88 4.74 -8.93
C ASP A 13 -5.54 4.88 -8.19
N ILE A 14 -4.52 5.30 -8.94
CA ILE A 14 -3.16 5.56 -8.42
C ILE A 14 -3.16 6.69 -7.37
N THR A 15 -4.04 7.68 -7.48
CA THR A 15 -4.14 8.78 -6.51
C THR A 15 -4.66 8.26 -5.18
N ALA A 16 -5.70 7.43 -5.21
CA ALA A 16 -6.24 6.77 -4.02
C ALA A 16 -5.21 5.85 -3.36
N LEU A 17 -4.48 5.05 -4.15
CA LEU A 17 -3.39 4.21 -3.65
C LEU A 17 -2.27 5.02 -2.99
N ASN A 18 -1.86 6.15 -3.59
CA ASN A 18 -0.86 7.04 -3.00
C ASN A 18 -1.33 7.66 -1.69
N LYS A 19 -2.60 8.07 -1.60
CA LYS A 19 -3.18 8.58 -0.36
C LYS A 19 -3.16 7.52 0.74
N MET A 20 -3.61 6.30 0.44
CA MET A 20 -3.61 5.19 1.39
C MET A 20 -2.20 4.82 1.86
N LYS A 21 -1.20 4.89 0.96
CA LYS A 21 0.21 4.68 1.30
C LYS A 21 0.70 5.68 2.35
N GLU A 22 0.40 6.97 2.18
CA GLU A 22 0.82 8.00 3.13
C GLU A 22 0.08 7.88 4.47
N GLU A 23 -1.23 7.62 4.46
CA GLU A 23 -2.00 7.37 5.69
C GLU A 23 -1.43 6.21 6.50
N ILE A 24 -1.05 5.12 5.83
CA ILE A 24 -0.44 3.95 6.48
C ILE A 24 0.97 4.27 6.99
N LYS A 25 1.78 5.04 6.26
CA LYS A 25 3.12 5.43 6.72
C LYS A 25 3.06 6.30 7.97
N ASP A 26 2.08 7.18 8.08
CA ASP A 26 1.88 8.00 9.27
C ASP A 26 1.62 7.13 10.51
N THR A 27 0.93 5.99 10.36
CA THR A 27 0.72 5.07 11.49
C THR A 27 2.01 4.45 12.03
N VAL A 28 3.05 4.25 11.21
CA VAL A 28 4.34 3.64 11.60
C VAL A 28 5.12 4.51 12.59
N THR A 29 4.94 5.83 12.51
CA THR A 29 5.68 6.79 13.34
C THR A 29 5.25 6.79 14.81
N SER A 30 4.15 6.10 15.13
CA SER A 30 3.70 5.95 16.50
C SER A 30 4.72 5.18 17.34
N ALA A 31 5.25 5.84 18.38
CA ALA A 31 6.18 5.26 19.34
C ALA A 31 5.62 4.03 20.08
N ALA A 32 4.31 3.80 20.03
CA ALA A 32 3.62 2.65 20.62
C ALA A 32 3.76 1.34 19.83
N LEU A 33 4.29 1.37 18.60
CA LEU A 33 4.38 0.17 17.75
C LEU A 33 5.64 -0.65 18.04
N ASN A 34 5.43 -1.94 18.36
CA ASN A 34 6.48 -2.94 18.42
C ASN A 34 6.98 -3.33 17.01
N TRP A 35 8.09 -4.07 16.95
CA TRP A 35 8.73 -4.46 15.69
C TRP A 35 7.82 -5.26 14.76
N GLN A 36 6.98 -6.14 15.30
CA GLN A 36 6.09 -7.00 14.53
C GLN A 36 5.01 -6.16 13.84
N SER A 37 4.39 -5.24 14.57
CA SER A 37 3.40 -4.31 14.01
C SER A 37 4.00 -3.39 12.95
N ARG A 38 5.26 -2.95 13.14
CA ARG A 38 5.98 -2.20 12.10
C ARG A 38 6.18 -3.04 10.84
N MET A 39 6.52 -4.31 10.99
CA MET A 39 6.71 -5.22 9.85
C MET A 39 5.41 -5.44 9.06
N GLU A 40 4.29 -5.63 9.74
CA GLU A 40 2.98 -5.74 9.09
C GLU A 40 2.63 -4.46 8.31
N ILE A 41 2.95 -3.29 8.86
CA ILE A 41 2.73 -2.03 8.16
C ILE A 41 3.65 -1.91 6.93
N TYR A 42 4.93 -2.27 7.06
CA TYR A 42 5.85 -2.28 5.91
C TYR A 42 5.35 -3.20 4.79
N GLN A 43 4.83 -4.38 5.12
CA GLN A 43 4.24 -5.30 4.14
C GLN A 43 3.05 -4.65 3.41
N LYS A 44 2.15 -3.99 4.15
CA LYS A 44 1.02 -3.27 3.54
C LYS A 44 1.48 -2.15 2.60
N VAL A 45 2.47 -1.36 2.99
CA VAL A 45 3.05 -0.30 2.15
C VAL A 45 3.67 -0.89 0.88
N GLN A 46 4.43 -1.97 0.99
CA GLN A 46 5.04 -2.63 -0.17
C GLN A 46 3.99 -3.12 -1.16
N MET A 47 2.88 -3.70 -0.69
CA MET A 47 1.79 -4.14 -1.57
C MET A 47 1.17 -2.98 -2.35
N ILE A 48 0.94 -1.84 -1.71
CA ILE A 48 0.43 -0.63 -2.38
C ILE A 48 1.41 -0.14 -3.44
N VAL A 49 2.71 -0.09 -3.11
CA VAL A 49 3.76 0.32 -4.05
C VAL A 49 3.79 -0.59 -5.27
N SER A 50 3.81 -1.91 -5.08
CA SER A 50 3.78 -2.88 -6.20
C SER A 50 2.54 -2.72 -7.07
N ARG A 51 1.39 -2.38 -6.47
CA ARG A 51 0.16 -2.13 -7.24
C ARG A 51 0.25 -0.85 -8.08
N ILE A 52 0.80 0.23 -7.52
CA ILE A 52 1.04 1.48 -8.25
C ILE A 52 1.97 1.23 -9.43
N GLU A 53 3.12 0.58 -9.20
CA GLU A 53 4.09 0.25 -10.25
C GLU A 53 3.46 -0.60 -11.37
N TYR A 54 2.62 -1.57 -10.99
CA TYR A 54 1.85 -2.35 -11.96
C TYR A 54 0.94 -1.46 -12.81
N LEU A 55 0.15 -0.58 -12.18
CA LEU A 55 -0.78 0.29 -12.89
C LEU A 55 -0.05 1.28 -13.81
N GLU A 56 1.02 1.91 -13.33
CA GLU A 56 1.85 2.84 -14.12
C GLU A 56 2.44 2.16 -15.36
N LYS A 57 2.97 0.94 -15.19
CA LYS A 57 3.54 0.17 -16.30
C LYS A 57 2.50 -0.18 -17.37
N HIS A 58 1.26 -0.46 -16.98
CA HIS A 58 0.20 -0.85 -17.89
C HIS A 58 -0.59 0.35 -18.45
N SER A 59 -0.57 1.51 -17.79
CA SER A 59 -1.14 2.75 -18.33
C SER A 59 -0.27 3.38 -19.42
N MET A 60 1.04 3.13 -19.43
CA MET A 60 1.95 3.62 -20.49
C MET A 60 1.92 2.80 -21.78
N THR A 61 1.16 1.69 -21.82
CA THR A 61 1.02 0.81 -22.99
C THR A 61 -0.32 0.97 -23.72
N SER A 62 -1.11 1.98 -23.40
CA SER A 62 -2.36 2.36 -24.10
C SER A 62 -2.24 3.75 -24.70
#